data_AF-A0A1A9A2B1-F1
#
_entry.id   AF-A0A1A9A2B1-F1
#
_cell.length_a   1.000
_cell.length_b   1.000
_cell.length_c   1.000
_cell.angle_alpha   90.00
_cell.angle_beta   90.00
_cell.angle_gamma   90.00
#
_symmetry.space_group_name_H-M   'P 1'
#
loop_
_entity.id
_entity.type
_entity.pdbx_description
1 polymer ?
#
loop_
_entity_poly.entity_id
_entity_poly.type
_entity_poly.pdbx_seq_one_letter_code
_entity_poly.pdbx_strand_id
1 'polypeptide(L)'
;MKENVAFIYLKNKKRQKCIRFVDFPGHPKLSYGLSKYFTFTNVIIYMLDSSDRQSLKLVAERLFELFTNKVIVKKQIPFIIFCNKTDLCNSRPKQVIKEDLEREIEILKMSKYNSLDDDCNDETECFLGANSEFFRFEKAPCHVEICSASVKNNNTEEIVELIEKFY
;
A
#
# COMPACT_ATOMS: atom_id res chain seq x y z
N MET A 1 -9.68 -13.78 -16.27
CA MET A 1 -9.38 -14.22 -14.89
C MET A 1 -10.39 -13.57 -13.98
N LYS A 2 -11.05 -14.33 -13.10
CA LYS A 2 -12.17 -13.84 -12.29
C LYS A 2 -11.60 -13.33 -10.96
N GLU A 3 -11.80 -12.05 -10.69
CA GLU A 3 -11.43 -11.44 -9.41
C GLU A 3 -12.35 -11.97 -8.31
N ASN A 4 -11.82 -12.09 -7.10
CA ASN A 4 -12.62 -12.48 -5.95
C ASN A 4 -13.27 -11.23 -5.36
N VAL A 5 -14.60 -11.19 -5.37
CA VAL A 5 -15.38 -10.08 -4.81
C VAL A 5 -16.11 -10.59 -3.57
N ALA A 6 -15.91 -9.90 -2.45
CA ALA A 6 -16.62 -10.15 -1.20
C ALA A 6 -17.36 -8.89 -0.75
N PHE A 7 -18.52 -9.07 -0.15
CA PHE A 7 -19.29 -7.98 0.47
C PHE A 7 -19.33 -8.20 1.97
N ILE A 8 -18.82 -7.21 2.72
CA ILE A 8 -18.78 -7.25 4.18
C ILE A 8 -19.69 -6.14 4.71
N TYR A 9 -20.59 -6.51 5.61
CA TYR A 9 -21.47 -5.57 6.28
C TYR A 9 -20.87 -5.20 7.63
N LEU A 10 -20.44 -3.95 7.78
CA LEU A 10 -20.00 -3.44 9.07
C LEU A 10 -21.21 -3.30 9.99
N LYS A 11 -21.19 -3.99 11.13
CA LYS A 11 -22.23 -3.91 12.16
C LYS A 11 -22.02 -2.65 13.00
N ASN A 12 -22.29 -1.47 12.44
CA ASN A 12 -22.31 -0.25 13.21
C ASN A 12 -23.74 0.07 13.69
N LYS A 13 -23.92 0.47 14.96
CA LYS A 13 -25.22 0.53 15.69
C LYS A 13 -26.29 1.46 15.09
N LYS A 14 -26.01 2.21 14.01
CA LYS A 14 -26.94 3.20 13.43
C LYS A 14 -27.21 3.07 11.93
N ARG A 15 -26.35 2.40 11.13
CA ARG A 15 -26.57 2.14 9.68
C ARG A 15 -25.79 0.89 9.25
N GLN A 16 -26.42 -0.01 8.49
CA GLN A 16 -25.70 -1.08 7.79
C GLN A 16 -24.91 -0.47 6.63
N LYS A 17 -23.58 -0.40 6.77
CA LYS A 17 -22.67 -0.05 5.68
C LYS A 17 -22.19 -1.34 5.01
N CYS A 18 -22.32 -1.43 3.68
CA CYS A 18 -21.79 -2.52 2.87
C CYS A 18 -20.47 -2.08 2.23
N ILE A 19 -19.41 -2.84 2.45
CA ILE A 19 -18.10 -2.65 1.84
C ILE A 19 -17.87 -3.76 0.83
N ARG A 20 -17.49 -3.39 -0.39
CA ARG A 20 -17.08 -4.33 -1.44
C ARG A 20 -15.56 -4.48 -1.41
N PHE A 21 -15.10 -5.65 -1.00
CA PHE A 21 -13.71 -6.07 -1.13
C PHE A 21 -13.49 -6.71 -2.48
N VAL A 22 -12.40 -6.32 -3.14
CA VAL A 22 -11.97 -6.93 -4.40
C VAL A 22 -10.53 -7.37 -4.20
N ASP A 23 -10.31 -8.67 -4.29
CA ASP A 23 -8.99 -9.28 -4.18
C ASP A 23 -8.38 -9.47 -5.57
N PHE A 24 -7.13 -9.01 -5.70
CA PHE A 24 -6.38 -8.99 -6.94
C PHE A 24 -5.15 -9.90 -6.84
N PRO A 25 -4.88 -10.68 -7.91
CA PRO A 25 -3.68 -11.49 -7.95
C PRO A 25 -2.42 -10.61 -7.97
N GLY A 26 -1.48 -10.89 -7.06
CA GLY A 26 -0.22 -10.16 -6.93
C GLY A 26 0.81 -10.43 -8.03
N HIS A 27 0.56 -11.38 -8.94
CA HIS A 27 1.51 -11.68 -10.01
C HIS A 27 1.51 -10.56 -11.07
N PRO A 28 2.68 -10.04 -11.49
CA PRO A 28 2.78 -8.87 -12.39
C PRO A 28 2.03 -9.02 -13.71
N LYS A 29 2.02 -10.22 -14.30
CA LYS A 29 1.28 -10.48 -15.55
C LYS A 29 -0.24 -10.34 -15.41
N LEU A 30 -0.76 -10.30 -14.19
CA LEU A 30 -2.18 -10.25 -13.88
C LEU A 30 -2.63 -8.87 -13.37
N SER A 31 -1.70 -7.92 -13.19
CA SER A 31 -2.00 -6.57 -12.68
C SER A 31 -2.61 -5.63 -13.72
N TYR A 32 -2.69 -6.02 -14.99
CA TYR A 32 -3.21 -5.16 -16.08
C TYR A 32 -4.67 -4.73 -15.88
N GLY A 33 -5.46 -5.48 -15.10
CA GLY A 33 -6.83 -5.13 -14.74
C GLY A 33 -6.95 -4.08 -13.64
N LEU A 34 -5.91 -3.90 -12.81
CA LEU A 34 -5.96 -3.14 -11.57
C LEU A 34 -6.23 -1.64 -11.79
N SER A 35 -5.69 -1.07 -12.87
CA SER A 35 -5.83 0.34 -13.21
C SER A 35 -7.28 0.79 -13.38
N LYS A 36 -8.19 -0.13 -13.76
CA LYS A 36 -9.62 0.17 -13.90
C LYS A 36 -10.30 0.42 -12.55
N TYR A 37 -9.78 -0.16 -11.49
CA TYR A 37 -10.38 -0.14 -10.16
C TYR A 37 -10.05 1.13 -9.38
N PHE A 38 -8.88 1.72 -9.60
CA PHE A 38 -8.46 2.96 -8.92
C PHE A 38 -9.48 4.10 -9.05
N THR A 39 -10.22 4.16 -10.16
CA THR A 39 -11.26 5.17 -10.40
C THR A 39 -12.45 5.08 -9.43
N PHE A 40 -12.69 3.94 -8.77
CA PHE A 40 -13.78 3.76 -7.81
C PHE A 40 -13.34 3.11 -6.49
N THR A 41 -12.04 2.93 -6.29
CA THR A 41 -11.48 2.50 -5.01
C THR A 41 -11.48 3.65 -4.00
N ASN A 42 -11.91 3.35 -2.78
CA ASN A 42 -11.88 4.26 -1.64
C ASN A 42 -10.67 4.06 -0.74
N VAL A 43 -10.21 2.81 -0.58
CA VAL A 43 -9.10 2.43 0.29
C VAL A 43 -8.32 1.31 -0.40
N ILE A 44 -6.99 1.38 -0.37
CA ILE A 44 -6.10 0.32 -0.87
C ILE A 44 -5.47 -0.40 0.32
N ILE A 45 -5.69 -1.71 0.42
CA ILE A 45 -5.00 -2.55 1.40
C ILE A 45 -3.84 -3.23 0.68
N TYR A 46 -2.63 -2.89 1.07
CA TYR A 46 -1.41 -3.43 0.51
C TYR A 46 -0.82 -4.48 1.45
N MET A 47 -0.99 -5.75 1.09
CA MET A 47 -0.63 -6.90 1.92
C MET A 47 0.81 -7.33 1.67
N LEU A 48 1.61 -7.47 2.73
CA LEU A 48 2.98 -7.97 2.65
C LEU A 48 3.24 -9.05 3.70
N ASP A 49 4.28 -9.85 3.47
CA ASP A 49 4.75 -10.86 4.42
C ASP A 49 5.84 -10.26 5.33
N SER A 50 5.56 -10.16 6.63
CA SER A 50 6.49 -9.60 7.61
C SER A 50 7.75 -10.44 7.80
N SER A 51 7.68 -11.73 7.48
CA SER A 51 8.77 -12.69 7.64
C SER A 51 9.74 -12.72 6.46
N ASP A 52 9.29 -12.26 5.28
CA ASP A 52 10.07 -12.35 4.06
C ASP A 52 10.86 -11.06 3.81
N ARG A 53 12.17 -11.14 4.01
CA ARG A 53 13.10 -10.03 3.75
C ARG A 53 13.45 -9.89 2.28
N GLN A 54 13.44 -10.99 1.52
CA GLN A 54 13.93 -10.99 0.14
C GLN A 54 12.94 -10.28 -0.79
N SER A 55 11.65 -10.45 -0.56
CA SER A 55 10.62 -9.77 -1.36
C SER A 55 10.45 -8.29 -1.01
N LEU A 56 11.07 -7.77 0.05
CA LEU A 56 10.87 -6.37 0.46
C LEU A 56 11.21 -5.38 -0.66
N LYS A 57 12.27 -5.63 -1.43
CA LYS A 57 12.65 -4.77 -2.56
C LYS A 57 11.57 -4.75 -3.64
N LEU A 58 11.05 -5.93 -4.00
CA LEU A 58 9.95 -6.04 -4.96
C LEU A 58 8.68 -5.37 -4.42
N VAL A 59 8.41 -5.51 -3.13
CA VAL A 59 7.27 -4.89 -2.44
C VAL A 59 7.38 -3.37 -2.47
N ALA A 60 8.59 -2.81 -2.27
CA ALA A 60 8.85 -1.38 -2.35
C ALA A 60 8.72 -0.85 -3.79
N GLU A 61 9.24 -1.57 -4.79
CA GLU A 61 9.08 -1.23 -6.21
C GLU A 61 7.60 -1.11 -6.60
N ARG A 62 6.78 -2.08 -6.18
CA ARG A 62 5.33 -2.06 -6.45
C ARG A 62 4.61 -0.94 -5.73
N LEU A 63 5.00 -0.66 -4.49
CA LEU A 63 4.42 0.44 -3.73
C LEU A 63 4.77 1.80 -4.36
N PHE A 64 6.00 1.94 -4.87
CA PHE A 64 6.44 3.11 -5.63
C PHE A 64 5.62 3.31 -6.91
N GLU A 65 5.34 2.25 -7.67
CA GLU A 65 4.45 2.29 -8.84
C GLU A 65 3.03 2.77 -8.49
N LEU A 66 2.54 2.44 -7.29
CA LEU A 66 1.23 2.88 -6.80
C LEU A 66 1.25 4.35 -6.37
N PHE A 67 2.28 4.81 -5.68
CA PHE A 67 2.40 6.22 -5.28
C PHE A 67 2.66 7.18 -6.43
N THR A 68 3.22 6.69 -7.55
CA THR A 68 3.41 7.48 -8.77
C THR A 68 2.21 7.42 -9.72
N ASN A 69 1.17 6.64 -9.38
CA ASN A 69 -0.02 6.53 -10.22
C ASN A 69 -0.89 7.78 -10.14
N LYS A 70 -1.06 8.47 -11.28
CA LYS A 70 -1.84 9.72 -11.40
C LYS A 70 -3.27 9.62 -10.85
N VAL A 71 -3.94 8.48 -11.03
CA VAL A 71 -5.33 8.30 -10.57
C VAL A 71 -5.39 8.23 -9.05
N ILE A 72 -4.44 7.51 -8.45
CA ILE A 72 -4.33 7.33 -7.00
C ILE A 72 -3.99 8.68 -6.35
N VAL A 73 -2.99 9.39 -6.86
CA VAL A 73 -2.56 10.67 -6.29
C VAL A 73 -3.63 11.74 -6.45
N LYS A 74 -4.28 11.84 -7.63
CA LYS A 74 -5.36 12.81 -7.86
C LYS A 74 -6.54 12.62 -6.90
N LYS A 75 -6.83 11.38 -6.52
CA LYS A 75 -7.89 11.04 -5.56
C LYS A 75 -7.44 11.00 -4.11
N GLN A 76 -6.13 11.05 -3.86
CA GLN A 76 -5.52 10.86 -2.54
C GLN A 76 -6.06 9.61 -1.84
N ILE A 77 -6.05 8.47 -2.55
CA ILE A 77 -6.61 7.22 -2.01
C ILE A 77 -5.76 6.76 -0.81
N PRO A 78 -6.33 6.58 0.39
CA PRO A 78 -5.58 6.10 1.54
C PRO A 78 -5.09 4.67 1.36
N PHE A 79 -3.90 4.40 1.88
CA PHE A 79 -3.24 3.10 1.89
C PHE A 79 -3.16 2.53 3.29
N ILE A 80 -3.47 1.24 3.41
CA ILE A 80 -3.23 0.44 4.61
C ILE A 80 -2.20 -0.62 4.25
N ILE A 81 -0.98 -0.49 4.76
CA ILE A 81 0.07 -1.50 4.61
C ILE A 81 -0.15 -2.56 5.69
N PHE A 82 -0.59 -3.73 5.26
CA PHE A 82 -0.89 -4.86 6.14
C PHE A 82 0.30 -5.81 6.20
N CYS A 83 0.99 -5.80 7.33
CA CYS A 83 2.10 -6.68 7.66
C CYS A 83 1.55 -8.02 8.19
N ASN A 84 1.48 -9.04 7.32
CA ASN A 84 0.94 -10.37 7.64
C ASN A 84 2.01 -11.33 8.19
N LYS A 85 1.55 -12.42 8.81
CA LYS A 85 2.36 -13.54 9.33
C LYS A 85 3.22 -13.17 10.54
N THR A 86 2.69 -12.33 11.42
CA THR A 86 3.34 -11.99 12.70
C THR A 86 3.45 -13.18 13.67
N ASP A 87 2.82 -14.31 13.36
CA ASP A 87 2.94 -15.57 14.11
C ASP A 87 4.30 -16.27 13.93
N LEU A 88 5.06 -15.92 12.88
CA LEU A 88 6.34 -16.55 12.62
C LEU A 88 7.46 -15.90 13.44
N CYS A 89 8.41 -16.70 13.93
CA CYS A 89 9.53 -16.21 14.76
C CYS A 89 10.48 -15.26 14.01
N ASN A 90 10.52 -15.36 12.68
CA ASN A 90 11.27 -14.47 11.80
C ASN A 90 10.47 -13.23 11.36
N SER A 91 9.26 -13.01 11.90
CA SER A 91 8.47 -11.84 11.60
C SER A 91 9.13 -10.57 12.15
N ARG A 92 9.11 -9.51 11.33
CA ARG A 92 9.66 -8.21 11.71
C ARG A 92 8.55 -7.32 12.29
N PRO A 93 8.86 -6.47 13.28
CA PRO A 93 7.89 -5.52 13.81
C PRO A 93 7.54 -4.47 12.73
N LYS A 94 6.30 -3.97 12.76
CA LYS A 94 5.81 -2.99 11.78
C LYS A 94 6.66 -1.72 11.65
N GLN A 95 7.30 -1.28 12.73
CA GLN A 95 8.21 -0.12 12.72
C GLN A 95 9.46 -0.37 11.86
N VAL A 96 10.07 -1.55 11.98
CA VAL A 96 11.24 -1.92 11.16
C VAL A 96 10.84 -2.07 9.69
N ILE A 97 9.67 -2.65 9.41
CA ILE A 97 9.16 -2.75 8.03
C ILE A 97 8.90 -1.36 7.45
N LYS A 98 8.35 -0.44 8.25
CA LYS A 98 8.17 0.97 7.86
C LYS A 98 9.49 1.60 7.43
N GLU A 99 10.50 1.54 8.31
CA GLU A 99 11.81 2.14 8.05
C GLU A 99 12.52 1.52 6.85
N ASP A 100 12.45 0.19 6.70
CA ASP A 100 13.06 -0.49 5.56
C ASP A 100 12.34 -0.12 4.25
N LEU A 101 11.01 -0.01 4.23
CA LEU A 101 10.25 0.43 3.05
C LEU A 101 10.56 1.90 2.69
N GLU A 102 10.65 2.79 3.69
CA GLU A 102 11.02 4.19 3.46
C GLU A 102 12.41 4.29 2.82
N ARG A 103 13.37 3.51 3.31
CA ARG A 103 14.73 3.44 2.75
C ARG A 103 14.76 2.90 1.32
N GLU A 104 14.02 1.82 1.03
CA GLU A 104 13.99 1.25 -0.33
C GLU A 104 13.29 2.20 -1.32
N ILE A 105 12.20 2.86 -0.92
CA ILE A 105 11.53 3.87 -1.75
C ILE A 105 12.46 5.04 -2.05
N GLU A 106 13.25 5.49 -1.07
CA GLU A 106 14.26 6.54 -1.27
C GLU A 106 15.30 6.13 -2.32
N ILE A 107 15.80 4.90 -2.26
CA ILE A 107 16.76 4.36 -3.24
C ILE A 107 16.12 4.33 -4.64
N LEU A 108 14.85 3.93 -4.74
CA LEU A 108 14.12 3.89 -6.01
C LEU A 108 13.88 5.29 -6.60
N LYS A 109 13.54 6.27 -5.73
CA LYS A 109 13.39 7.67 -6.10
C LYS A 109 14.69 8.20 -6.72
N MET A 110 15.82 8.01 -6.03
CA MET A 110 17.15 8.42 -6.52
C MET A 110 17.56 7.68 -7.80
N SER A 111 17.29 6.37 -7.89
CA SER A 111 17.61 5.57 -9.06
C SER A 111 16.83 6.02 -10.31
N LYS A 112 15.55 6.39 -10.14
CA LYS A 112 14.72 6.88 -11.25
C LYS A 112 15.16 8.26 -11.72
N TYR A 113 15.47 9.16 -10.79
CA TYR A 113 16.01 10.48 -11.09
C TYR A 113 17.30 10.42 -11.93
N ASN A 114 18.24 9.56 -11.53
CA ASN A 114 19.52 9.41 -12.25
C ASN A 114 19.39 8.72 -13.62
N SER A 115 18.23 8.14 -13.94
CA SER A 115 18.02 7.34 -15.16
C SER A 115 17.16 8.04 -16.22
N LEU A 116 16.60 9.23 -15.95
CA LEU A 116 15.61 9.89 -16.81
C LEU A 116 16.13 11.25 -17.32
N ASP A 117 15.89 11.52 -18.61
CA ASP A 117 15.96 12.86 -19.20
C ASP A 117 14.84 13.76 -18.61
N ASP A 118 15.10 15.07 -18.51
CA ASP A 118 14.37 16.09 -17.71
C ASP A 118 12.83 16.01 -17.64
N ASP A 119 12.14 15.54 -18.69
CA ASP A 119 10.68 15.58 -18.80
C ASP A 119 9.91 14.70 -17.78
N CYS A 120 10.52 13.65 -17.22
CA CYS A 120 9.85 12.78 -16.23
C CYS A 120 10.14 13.17 -14.78
N ASN A 121 11.13 14.03 -14.53
CA ASN A 121 11.57 14.39 -13.19
C ASN A 121 10.52 15.22 -12.46
N ASP A 122 9.88 16.16 -13.15
CA ASP A 122 8.84 17.05 -12.60
C ASP A 122 7.64 16.29 -12.03
N GLU A 123 7.18 15.23 -12.69
CA GLU A 123 6.03 14.45 -12.21
C GLU A 123 6.38 13.68 -10.93
N THR A 124 7.55 13.04 -10.88
CA THR A 124 8.01 12.30 -9.69
C THR A 124 8.35 13.20 -8.50
N GLU A 125 8.95 14.37 -8.75
CA GLU A 125 9.22 15.37 -7.70
C GLU A 125 7.93 15.96 -7.14
N CYS A 126 6.92 16.16 -8.00
CA CYS A 126 5.58 16.59 -7.57
C CYS A 126 4.87 15.55 -6.69
N PHE A 127 5.06 14.24 -6.94
CA PHE A 127 4.35 13.20 -6.19
C PHE A 127 5.06 12.76 -4.90
N LEU A 128 6.39 12.67 -4.88
CA LEU A 128 7.15 12.14 -3.73
C LEU A 128 7.99 13.21 -3.02
N GLY A 129 7.76 14.48 -3.35
CA GLY A 129 8.44 15.65 -2.77
C GLY A 129 9.85 15.87 -3.31
N ALA A 130 10.46 16.99 -2.92
CA ALA A 130 11.80 17.38 -3.34
C ALA A 130 12.88 16.35 -2.92
N ASN A 131 13.94 16.21 -3.71
CA ASN A 131 15.03 15.25 -3.47
C ASN A 131 15.95 15.60 -2.29
N SER A 132 15.81 16.80 -1.71
CA SER A 132 16.63 17.25 -0.59
C SER A 132 16.21 16.63 0.76
N GLU A 133 15.07 15.93 0.80
CA GLU A 133 14.54 15.33 2.02
C GLU A 133 14.29 13.84 1.85
N PHE A 134 14.63 13.07 2.91
CA PHE A 134 14.34 11.65 2.97
C PHE A 134 12.84 11.37 2.87
N PHE A 135 12.48 10.42 2.02
CA PHE A 135 11.12 9.94 1.93
C PHE A 135 10.63 9.39 3.28
N ARG A 136 9.48 9.88 3.72
CA ARG A 136 8.74 9.36 4.86
C ARG A 136 7.28 9.19 4.47
N PHE A 137 6.63 8.17 5.00
CA PHE A 137 5.20 7.95 4.73
C PHE A 137 4.31 9.11 5.16
N GLU A 138 4.74 9.93 6.11
CA GLU A 138 4.04 11.15 6.55
C GLU A 138 3.99 12.25 5.47
N LYS A 139 4.96 12.26 4.56
CA LYS A 139 5.07 13.19 3.44
C LYS A 139 4.64 12.56 2.12
N ALA A 140 4.11 11.33 2.15
CA ALA A 140 3.62 10.65 0.97
C ALA A 140 2.44 11.42 0.34
N PRO A 141 2.20 11.29 -0.97
CA PRO A 141 1.10 11.98 -1.67
C PRO A 141 -0.28 11.51 -1.20
N CYS A 142 -0.35 10.40 -0.47
CA CYS A 142 -1.56 9.78 0.03
C CYS A 142 -1.35 9.42 1.50
N HIS A 143 -2.45 9.37 2.27
CA HIS A 143 -2.39 8.94 3.66
C HIS A 143 -2.03 7.46 3.75
N VAL A 144 -1.01 7.10 4.54
CA VAL A 144 -0.54 5.72 4.70
C VAL A 144 -0.56 5.32 6.17
N GLU A 145 -1.23 4.22 6.48
CA GLU A 145 -1.18 3.59 7.80
C GLU A 145 -0.66 2.16 7.71
N ILE A 146 0.06 1.73 8.75
CA ILE A 146 0.70 0.41 8.79
C ILE A 146 0.15 -0.36 9.97
N CYS A 147 -0.35 -1.56 9.70
CA CYS A 147 -0.87 -2.47 10.71
C CYS A 147 -0.15 -3.82 10.63
N SER A 148 -0.15 -4.55 11.73
CA SER A 148 0.52 -5.85 11.85
C SER A 148 -0.42 -6.88 12.44
N ALA A 149 -0.62 -7.99 11.74
CA ALA A 149 -1.61 -8.97 12.11
C ALA A 149 -1.22 -10.37 11.64
N SER A 150 -1.85 -11.37 12.27
CA SER A 150 -1.74 -12.76 11.82
C SER A 150 -3.14 -13.25 11.49
N VAL A 151 -3.38 -13.46 10.20
CA VAL A 151 -4.63 -14.05 9.70
C VAL A 151 -4.80 -15.47 10.25
N LYS A 152 -3.70 -16.22 10.47
CA LYS A 152 -3.75 -17.58 11.01
C LYS A 152 -4.24 -17.64 12.46
N ASN A 153 -3.82 -16.67 13.26
CA ASN A 153 -4.23 -16.56 14.67
C ASN A 153 -5.52 -15.75 14.85
N ASN A 154 -6.23 -15.37 13.77
CA ASN A 154 -7.41 -14.50 13.78
C ASN A 154 -7.20 -13.15 14.49
N ASN A 155 -5.95 -12.68 14.59
CA ASN A 155 -5.66 -11.38 15.20
C ASN A 155 -5.78 -10.28 14.13
N THR A 156 -7.01 -9.91 13.78
CA THR A 156 -7.33 -8.97 12.69
C THR A 156 -8.10 -7.74 13.17
N GLU A 157 -8.09 -7.44 14.46
CA GLU A 157 -8.86 -6.33 15.04
C GLU A 157 -8.34 -4.97 14.54
N GLU A 158 -7.01 -4.78 14.54
CA GLU A 158 -6.36 -3.55 14.08
C GLU A 158 -6.76 -3.18 12.64
N ILE A 159 -6.80 -4.14 11.71
CA ILE A 159 -7.17 -3.85 10.32
C ILE A 159 -8.66 -3.49 10.19
N VAL A 160 -9.54 -4.09 11.00
CA VAL A 160 -10.98 -3.75 10.96
C VAL A 160 -11.20 -2.33 11.43
N GLU A 161 -10.54 -1.92 12.52
CA GLU A 161 -10.60 -0.54 13.02
C GLU A 161 -10.10 0.48 11.99
N LEU A 162 -9.00 0.17 11.29
CA LEU A 162 -8.49 1.03 10.23
C LEU A 162 -9.47 1.14 9.05
N ILE A 163 -10.07 0.02 8.63
CA ILE A 163 -11.06 0.04 7.55
C ILE A 163 -12.28 0.88 7.95
N GLU A 164 -12.74 0.78 9.21
CA GLU A 164 -13.83 1.62 9.73
C GLU A 164 -13.46 3.11 9.78
N LYS A 165 -12.20 3.44 10.04
CA LYS A 165 -11.70 4.82 10.07
C LYS A 165 -11.68 5.47 8.70
N PHE A 166 -11.30 4.73 7.66
CA PHE A 166 -11.18 5.26 6.29
C PHE A 166 -12.47 5.19 5.45
N TYR A 167 -13.56 4.59 5.96
CA TYR A 167 -14.81 4.33 5.22
C TYR A 167 -16.10 4.76 5.94
#